data_AF-A0A117V4D9-F1
#
_entry.id   AF-A0A117V4D9-F1
#
_cell.length_a   1.000
_cell.length_b   1.000
_cell.length_c   1.000
_cell.angle_alpha   90.00
_cell.angle_beta   90.00
_cell.angle_gamma   90.00
#
_symmetry.space_group_name_H-M   'P 1'
#
loop_
_entity.id
_entity.type
_entity.pdbx_description
1 polymer ?
#
loop_
_entity_poly.entity_id
_entity_poly.type
_entity_poly.pdbx_seq_one_letter_code
_entity_poly.pdbx_strand_id
1 'polypeptide(L)'
;MVFVSAIGLVAALGILLLLRNIPIPPAVTLRQRLAPFRDHRIGLTLLTTLLVQTGNFALYTYFAVIFDRAIGGNALVLGALLVLWGSCGTIGQRLGDVRCGAVVRPRPPIIEITR
;
A
#
# COMPACT_ATOMS: atom_id res chain seq x y z
N MET A 1 0.40 -3.87 -26.40
CA MET A 1 1.47 -4.36 -25.51
C MET A 1 2.76 -3.54 -25.60
N VAL A 2 3.16 -3.03 -26.77
CA VAL A 2 4.39 -2.23 -26.96
C VAL A 2 4.47 -0.97 -26.09
N PHE A 3 3.35 -0.24 -25.90
CA PHE A 3 3.30 0.94 -25.04
C PHE A 3 3.67 0.64 -23.58
N VAL A 4 3.12 -0.45 -23.02
CA VAL A 4 3.41 -0.89 -21.65
C VAL A 4 4.88 -1.30 -21.53
N SER A 5 5.41 -2.01 -22.53
CA SER A 5 6.83 -2.36 -22.59
C SER A 5 7.74 -1.13 -22.64
N ALA A 6 7.38 -0.10 -23.41
CA ALA A 6 8.14 1.15 -23.49
C ALA A 6 8.17 1.89 -22.15
N ILE A 7 7.03 1.98 -21.45
CA ILE A 7 6.97 2.57 -20.10
C ILE A 7 7.83 1.76 -19.12
N GLY A 8 7.77 0.44 -19.17
CA GLY A 8 8.60 -0.43 -18.34
C GLY A 8 10.11 -0.20 -18.57
N LEU A 9 10.50 0.00 -19.83
CA LEU A 9 11.89 0.28 -20.21
C LEU A 9 12.35 1.65 -19.70
N VAL A 10 11.51 2.68 -19.81
CA VAL A 10 11.77 4.02 -19.24
C VAL A 10 11.91 3.96 -17.72
N ALA A 11 11.04 3.21 -17.03
CA ALA A 11 11.13 3.02 -15.58
C ALA A 11 12.43 2.30 -15.18
N ALA A 12 12.81 1.24 -15.90
CA ALA A 12 14.05 0.51 -15.65
C ALA A 12 15.29 1.41 -15.83
N LEU A 13 15.32 2.23 -16.88
CA LEU A 13 16.38 3.22 -17.11
C LEU A 13 16.41 4.27 -16.00
N GLY A 14 15.25 4.76 -15.55
CA GLY A 14 15.13 5.69 -14.43
C GLY A 14 15.73 5.11 -13.14
N ILE A 15 15.43 3.85 -12.82
CA ILE A 15 16.01 3.16 -11.66
C ILE A 15 17.53 3.04 -11.80
N LEU A 16 18.02 2.65 -12.97
CA LEU A 16 19.46 2.45 -13.22
C LEU A 16 20.26 3.76 -13.05
N LEU A 17 19.67 4.87 -13.47
CA LEU A 17 20.31 6.19 -13.44
C LEU A 17 20.21 6.85 -12.05
N LEU A 18 19.05 6.75 -11.38
CA LEU A 18 18.76 7.50 -10.16
C LEU A 18 19.10 6.72 -8.88
N LEU A 19 19.09 5.39 -8.94
CA LEU A 19 19.22 4.49 -7.80
C LEU A 19 20.58 3.77 -7.78
N ARG A 20 21.63 4.48 -8.20
CA ARG A 20 22.96 3.91 -8.40
C ARG A 20 23.74 3.60 -7.11
N ASN A 21 23.35 4.22 -5.99
CA ASN A 21 24.08 4.10 -4.73
C ASN A 21 23.14 3.75 -3.56
N ILE A 22 22.55 2.56 -3.62
CA ILE A 22 21.84 1.99 -2.48
C ILE A 22 22.85 1.14 -1.69
N PRO A 23 23.15 1.48 -0.43
CA PRO A 23 23.94 0.60 0.42
C PRO A 23 23.21 -0.73 0.55
N ILE A 24 23.84 -1.81 0.08
CA ILE A 24 23.25 -3.15 0.06
C ILE A 24 23.12 -3.61 1.52
N PRO A 25 21.89 -3.77 2.06
CA PRO A 25 21.71 -4.31 3.39
C PRO A 25 22.25 -5.75 3.45
N PRO A 26 22.69 -6.23 4.61
CA PRO A 26 23.16 -7.61 4.76
C PRO A 26 22.13 -8.60 4.21
N ALA A 27 22.61 -9.62 3.50
CA ALA A 27 21.75 -10.57 2.79
C ALA A 27 20.84 -11.33 3.77
N VAL A 28 19.59 -10.88 3.90
CA VAL A 28 18.59 -11.54 4.72
C VAL A 28 18.12 -12.79 3.99
N THR A 29 18.43 -13.96 4.56
CA THR A 29 18.00 -15.26 4.00
C THR A 29 16.48 -15.37 4.00
N LEU A 30 15.89 -16.13 3.06
CA LEU A 30 14.44 -16.38 3.01
C LEU A 30 13.91 -16.96 4.34
N ARG A 31 14.73 -17.78 5.01
CA ARG A 31 14.42 -18.34 6.34
C ARG A 31 14.31 -17.25 7.41
N GLN A 32 15.17 -16.22 7.37
CA GLN A 32 15.07 -15.06 8.27
C GLN A 32 13.88 -14.17 7.94
N ARG A 33 13.47 -14.05 6.66
CA ARG A 33 12.25 -13.33 6.27
C ARG A 33 10.97 -14.04 6.68
N LEU A 34 11.00 -15.36 6.78
CA LEU A 34 9.89 -16.21 7.24
C LEU A 34 9.89 -16.44 8.76
N ALA A 35 10.96 -16.06 9.47
CA ALA A 35 11.02 -16.16 10.93
C ALA A 35 9.86 -15.43 11.65
N PRO A 36 9.40 -14.24 11.19
CA PRO A 36 8.25 -13.55 11.79
C PRO A 36 6.91 -14.28 11.59
N PHE A 37 6.77 -15.13 10.56
CA PHE A 37 5.54 -15.91 10.35
C PHE A 37 5.32 -17.00 11.41
N ARG A 38 6.35 -17.36 12.18
CA ARG A 38 6.19 -18.30 13.32
C ARG A 38 5.45 -17.65 14.50
N ASP A 39 5.32 -16.33 14.54
CA ASP A 39 4.53 -15.63 15.55
C ASP A 39 3.06 -15.52 15.10
N HIS A 40 2.17 -16.13 15.87
CA HIS A 40 0.72 -16.09 15.66
C HIS A 40 0.18 -14.66 15.56
N ARG A 41 0.79 -13.69 16.26
CA ARG A 41 0.36 -12.27 16.22
C ARG A 41 0.59 -11.64 14.84
N ILE A 42 1.69 -12.02 14.19
CA ILE A 42 2.02 -11.55 12.84
C ILE A 42 1.10 -12.24 11.84
N GLY A 43 0.84 -13.53 12.01
CA GLY A 43 -0.16 -14.27 11.24
C GLY A 43 -1.55 -13.61 11.31
N LEU A 44 -2.03 -13.26 12.50
CA LEU A 44 -3.31 -12.57 12.69
C LEU A 44 -3.33 -11.18 12.08
N THR A 45 -2.24 -10.44 12.18
CA THR A 45 -2.12 -9.11 11.57
C THR A 45 -2.22 -9.22 10.05
N LEU A 46 -1.45 -10.14 9.45
CA LEU A 46 -1.46 -10.40 8.01
C LEU A 46 -2.82 -10.89 7.53
N LEU A 47 -3.47 -11.78 8.28
CA LEU A 47 -4.81 -12.27 7.97
C LEU A 47 -5.81 -11.12 8.01
N THR A 48 -5.77 -10.29 9.05
CA THR A 48 -6.65 -9.10 9.15
C THR A 48 -6.42 -8.16 7.97
N THR A 49 -5.16 -7.87 7.62
CA THR A 49 -4.83 -7.06 6.44
C THR A 49 -5.37 -7.69 5.16
N LEU A 50 -5.23 -9.00 4.99
CA LEU A 50 -5.71 -9.74 3.82
C LEU A 50 -7.24 -9.67 3.73
N LEU A 51 -7.96 -9.85 4.83
CA LEU A 51 -9.41 -9.74 4.89
C LEU A 51 -9.87 -8.33 4.54
N VAL A 52 -9.25 -7.30 5.14
CA VAL A 52 -9.55 -5.90 4.86
C VAL A 52 -9.29 -5.57 3.39
N GLN A 53 -8.14 -5.97 2.84
CA GLN A 53 -7.80 -5.72 1.44
C GLN A 53 -8.73 -6.47 0.48
N THR A 54 -9.11 -7.70 0.80
CA THR A 54 -10.02 -8.50 -0.03
C THR A 54 -11.39 -7.82 -0.10
N GLY A 55 -11.94 -7.40 1.04
CA GLY A 55 -13.21 -6.67 1.08
C GLY A 55 -13.12 -5.36 0.31
N ASN A 56 -12.03 -4.60 0.49
CA ASN A 56 -11.83 -3.35 -0.23
C ASN A 56 -11.75 -3.57 -1.75
N PHE A 57 -10.97 -4.55 -2.22
CA PHE A 57 -10.87 -4.88 -3.64
C PHE A 57 -12.19 -5.36 -4.23
N ALA A 58 -12.95 -6.18 -3.52
CA ALA A 58 -14.27 -6.63 -3.96
C ALA A 58 -15.23 -5.45 -4.12
N LEU A 59 -15.30 -4.55 -3.13
CA LEU A 59 -16.11 -3.33 -3.20
C LEU A 59 -15.67 -2.43 -4.36
N TYR A 60 -14.37 -2.26 -4.58
CA TYR A 60 -13.84 -1.47 -5.68
C TYR A 60 -14.20 -2.02 -7.06
N THR A 61 -14.07 -3.35 -7.20
CA THR A 61 -14.29 -4.04 -8.47
C THR A 61 -15.77 -4.06 -8.84
N TYR A 62 -16.64 -4.28 -7.86
CA TYR A 62 -18.09 -4.39 -8.06
C TYR A 62 -18.85 -3.14 -7.64
N PHE A 63 -18.15 -2.00 -7.53
CA PHE A 63 -18.72 -0.75 -7.03
C PHE A 63 -19.96 -0.34 -7.80
N ALA A 64 -19.90 -0.37 -9.14
CA ALA A 64 -21.03 -0.04 -10.00
C ALA A 64 -22.21 -1.00 -9.83
N VAL A 65 -21.95 -2.29 -9.65
CA VAL A 65 -22.99 -3.34 -9.53
C VAL A 65 -23.71 -3.23 -8.18
N ILE A 66 -22.97 -2.99 -7.10
CA ILE A 66 -23.53 -2.89 -5.74
C ILE A 66 -24.39 -1.63 -5.61
N PHE A 67 -23.94 -0.51 -6.18
CA PHE A 67 -24.65 0.75 -6.12
C PHE A 67 -25.63 0.98 -7.28
N ASP A 68 -25.77 0.03 -8.22
CA ASP A 68 -26.67 0.14 -9.36
C ASP A 68 -28.12 0.49 -8.93
N ARG A 69 -28.61 -0.18 -7.89
CA ARG A 69 -29.94 0.10 -7.31
C ARG A 69 -30.07 1.45 -6.61
N ALA A 70 -28.99 1.95 -6.02
CA ALA A 70 -28.99 3.24 -5.31
C ALA A 70 -28.82 4.42 -6.27
N ILE A 71 -28.16 4.20 -7.40
CA ILE A 71 -27.81 5.24 -8.37
C ILE A 71 -28.78 5.25 -9.57
N GLY A 72 -29.54 4.17 -9.76
CA GLY A 72 -30.47 4.02 -10.89
C GLY A 72 -29.76 4.04 -12.24
N GLY A 73 -28.51 3.55 -12.29
CA GLY A 73 -27.68 3.52 -13.50
C GLY A 73 -27.07 4.87 -13.92
N ASN A 74 -27.19 5.94 -13.12
CA ASN A 74 -26.61 7.24 -13.44
C ASN A 74 -25.07 7.31 -13.24
N ALA A 75 -24.33 7.33 -14.34
CA ALA A 75 -22.86 7.37 -14.33
C ALA A 75 -22.26 8.62 -13.66
N LEU A 76 -22.95 9.77 -13.65
CA LEU A 76 -22.46 11.00 -13.00
C LEU A 76 -22.42 10.85 -11.47
N VAL A 77 -23.45 10.25 -10.90
CA VAL A 77 -23.55 10.01 -9.46
C VAL A 77 -22.52 8.97 -9.03
N LEU A 78 -22.29 7.94 -9.85
CA LEU A 78 -21.20 6.97 -9.64
C LEU A 78 -19.82 7.65 -9.63
N GLY A 79 -19.57 8.53 -10.61
CA GLY A 79 -18.33 9.31 -10.68
C GLY A 79 -18.14 10.21 -9.46
N ALA A 80 -19.19 10.92 -9.02
CA ALA A 80 -19.15 11.73 -7.81
C ALA A 80 -18.87 10.90 -6.55
N LEU A 81 -19.46 9.71 -6.44
CA LEU A 81 -19.19 8.77 -5.34
C LEU A 81 -17.74 8.29 -5.34
N LEU A 82 -17.16 8.00 -6.51
CA LEU A 82 -15.76 7.59 -6.63
C LEU A 82 -14.80 8.72 -6.25
N VAL A 83 -15.12 9.97 -6.63
CA VAL A 83 -14.35 11.15 -6.20
C VAL A 83 -14.45 11.37 -4.68
N LEU A 84 -15.65 11.22 -4.11
CA LEU A 84 -15.84 11.30 -2.66
C LEU A 84 -15.08 10.19 -1.94
N TRP A 85 -15.12 8.97 -2.48
CA TRP A 85 -14.40 7.83 -1.93
C TRP A 85 -12.88 8.08 -1.94
N GLY A 86 -12.32 8.55 -3.05
CA GLY A 86 -10.89 8.85 -3.17
C GLY A 86 -10.44 10.01 -2.27
N SER A 87 -11.25 11.06 -2.16
CA SER A 87 -10.94 12.18 -1.27
C SER A 87 -11.02 11.78 0.21
N CYS A 88 -12.01 10.97 0.59
CA CYS A 88 -12.10 10.38 1.93
C CYS A 88 -10.88 9.51 2.25
N GLY A 89 -10.44 8.67 1.30
CA GLY A 89 -9.22 7.87 1.45
C GLY A 89 -7.97 8.73 1.70
N THR A 90 -7.82 9.83 0.95
CA THR A 90 -6.71 10.77 1.11
C THR A 90 -6.72 11.43 2.49
N ILE A 91 -7.88 11.92 2.94
CA ILE A 91 -8.04 12.57 4.25
C ILE A 91 -7.80 11.55 5.37
N GLY A 92 -8.35 10.35 5.24
CA GLY A 92 -8.19 9.27 6.21
C GLY A 92 -6.75 8.84 6.40
N GLN A 93 -5.98 8.75 5.31
CA GLN A 93 -4.55 8.39 5.36
C GLN A 93 -3.74 9.46 6.11
N ARG A 94 -3.97 10.74 5.81
CA ARG A 94 -3.34 11.87 6.51
C ARG A 94 -3.69 11.88 8.00
N LEU A 95 -4.96 11.65 8.35
CA LEU A 95 -5.40 11.63 9.74
C LEU A 95 -4.83 10.43 10.50
N GLY A 96 -4.71 9.27 9.84
CA GLY A 96 -4.04 8.09 10.37
C GLY A 96 -2.57 8.35 10.66
N ASP A 97 -1.85 8.99 9.73
CA ASP A 97 -0.44 9.34 9.88
C ASP A 97 -0.19 10.30 11.06
N VAL A 98 -1.04 11.32 11.24
CA VAL A 98 -0.95 12.24 12.37
C VAL A 98 -1.14 11.51 13.71
N ARG A 99 -2.08 10.56 13.76
CA ARG A 99 -2.37 9.78 14.98
C ARG A 99 -1.29 8.74 15.27
N CYS A 100 -0.75 8.08 14.25
CA CYS A 100 0.37 7.13 14.39
C CYS A 100 1.67 7.85 14.75
N GLY A 101 1.93 9.04 14.20
CA GLY A 101 3.10 9.86 14.56
C GLY A 101 3.14 10.27 16.03
N ALA A 102 1.98 10.39 16.68
CA ALA A 102 1.89 10.64 18.11
C ALA A 102 2.17 9.39 18.98
N VAL A 103 1.98 8.18 18.42
CA VAL A 103 2.11 6.90 19.14
C VAL A 103 3.49 6.26 18.92
N VAL A 104 4.08 6.43 17.74
CA VAL A 104 5.37 5.82 17.37
C VAL A 104 6.51 6.80 17.65
N ARG A 105 7.27 6.60 18.73
CA ARG A 105 8.51 7.37 18.97
C ARG A 105 9.51 7.11 17.83
N PRO A 106 10.27 8.14 17.39
CA PRO A 106 11.34 7.95 16.42
C PRO A 106 12.35 6.92 16.96
N ARG A 107 12.65 5.89 16.16
CA ARG A 107 13.78 4.98 16.44
C ARG A 107 15.08 5.79 16.28
N PRO A 108 16.03 5.71 17.22
CA PRO A 108 17.32 6.35 17.05
C PRO A 108 18.05 5.78 15.82
N PRO A 109 18.84 6.61 15.12
CA PRO A 109 19.59 6.16 13.95
C PRO A 109 20.57 5.05 14.32
N ILE A 110 20.61 4.00 13.50
CA ILE A 110 21.40 2.76 13.68
C ILE A 110 22.92 3.02 13.74
N ILE A 111 23.38 4.24 13.42
CA ILE A 111 24.79 4.63 13.32
C ILE A 111 25.47 4.75 14.70
N GLU A 112 24.70 4.87 15.79
CA GLU A 112 25.26 5.16 17.13
C GLU A 112 25.56 3.89 17.97
N ILE A 113 25.23 2.68 17.50
CA ILE A 113 25.41 1.43 18.27
C ILE A 113 26.82 0.81 18.08
N THR A 114 27.69 1.41 17.26
CA THR A 114 29.00 0.83 16.89
C THR A 114 30.21 1.69 17.29
N ARG A 115 30.08 2.59 18.26
CA ARG A 115 31.21 3.36 18.79
C ARG A 115 31.43 3.14 20.28
#